data_AF-A0A954NLD6-F1
#
_entry.id   AF-A0A954NLD6-F1
#
_cell.length_a   1.000
_cell.length_b   1.000
_cell.length_c   1.000
_cell.angle_alpha   90.00
_cell.angle_beta   90.00
_cell.angle_gamma   90.00
#
_symmetry.space_group_name_H-M   'P 1'
#
loop_
_entity.id
_entity.type
_entity.pdbx_description
1 polymer ?
#
loop_
_entity_poly.entity_id
_entity_poly.type
_entity_poly.pdbx_seq_one_letter_code
_entity_poly.pdbx_strand_id
1 'polypeptide(L)'
;TAEKVELGKQLYFDPRLSRDNTVSCASCHDPEKGWSNDEAVATGIGGQKGGRSAPTIINSGYSYFQFWDGRAQHVEGQALGPIQNPIEMNLTLEELVDKLNQIPGYREQFQKVFQSDVTADGIAKAIGAFERTILSGNAPYDQYKAGDKDALSEAAQRGMELFFNKAHCSACHAGPNFSDGGF
;
A
#
# COMPACT_ATOMS: atom_id res chain seq x y z
N THR A 1 -11.89 1.15 12.75
CA THR A 1 -11.94 0.40 14.02
C THR A 1 -10.90 -0.70 13.98
N ALA A 2 -10.53 -1.28 15.12
CA ALA A 2 -9.53 -2.34 15.16
C ALA A 2 -9.97 -3.56 14.35
N GLU A 3 -11.26 -3.91 14.40
CA GLU A 3 -11.85 -5.04 13.67
C GLU A 3 -11.78 -4.83 12.15
N LYS A 4 -11.94 -3.58 11.67
CA LYS A 4 -11.80 -3.26 10.25
C LYS A 4 -10.36 -3.40 9.78
N VAL A 5 -9.40 -2.99 10.60
CA VAL A 5 -7.96 -3.14 10.32
C VAL A 5 -7.57 -4.60 10.29
N GLU A 6 -8.06 -5.41 11.24
CA GLU A 6 -7.74 -6.84 11.27
C GLU A 6 -8.33 -7.59 10.06
N LEU A 7 -9.58 -7.28 9.68
CA LEU A 7 -10.17 -7.80 8.45
C LEU A 7 -9.37 -7.37 7.20
N GLY A 8 -8.94 -6.10 7.14
CA GLY A 8 -8.09 -5.59 6.08
C GLY A 8 -6.75 -6.32 5.98
N LYS A 9 -6.10 -6.54 7.12
CA LYS A 9 -4.86 -7.31 7.22
C LYS A 9 -5.07 -8.72 6.70
N GLN A 10 -6.12 -9.40 7.15
CA GLN A 10 -6.43 -10.75 6.68
C GLN A 10 -6.57 -10.78 5.14
N LEU A 11 -7.33 -9.86 4.56
CA LEU A 11 -7.52 -9.75 3.11
C LEU A 11 -6.19 -9.45 2.37
N TYR A 12 -5.35 -8.57 2.92
CA TYR A 12 -4.09 -8.16 2.32
C TYR A 12 -3.11 -9.33 2.09
N PHE A 13 -3.10 -10.29 3.02
CA PHE A 13 -2.25 -11.49 2.95
C PHE A 13 -2.98 -12.71 2.36
N ASP A 14 -4.25 -12.59 1.94
CA ASP A 14 -5.04 -13.72 1.47
C ASP A 14 -4.88 -13.91 -0.06
N PRO A 15 -4.22 -14.99 -0.51
CA PRO A 15 -4.02 -15.20 -1.93
C PRO A 15 -5.33 -15.56 -2.66
N ARG A 16 -6.41 -15.87 -1.93
CA ARG A 16 -7.73 -16.11 -2.54
C ARG A 16 -8.32 -14.87 -3.22
N LEU A 17 -7.70 -13.70 -3.07
CA LEU A 17 -8.04 -12.52 -3.85
C LEU A 17 -7.57 -12.61 -5.31
N SER A 18 -6.65 -13.53 -5.67
CA SER A 18 -6.35 -13.83 -7.07
C SER A 18 -7.23 -14.95 -7.62
N ARG A 19 -7.34 -15.00 -8.95
CA ARG A 19 -8.15 -15.99 -9.65
C ARG A 19 -7.71 -17.42 -9.39
N ASP A 20 -6.41 -17.67 -9.29
CA ASP A 20 -5.81 -19.00 -9.08
C ASP A 20 -5.40 -19.28 -7.62
N ASN A 21 -5.70 -18.37 -6.69
CA ASN A 21 -5.32 -18.46 -5.28
C ASN A 21 -3.80 -18.45 -5.01
N THR A 22 -2.98 -17.83 -5.86
CA THR A 22 -1.51 -17.80 -5.70
C THR A 22 -0.94 -16.44 -5.35
N VAL A 23 -1.66 -15.34 -5.61
CA VAL A 23 -1.16 -13.96 -5.44
C VAL A 23 -2.03 -13.21 -4.44
N SER A 24 -1.38 -12.51 -3.51
CA SER A 24 -2.00 -11.58 -2.56
C SER A 24 -1.40 -10.18 -2.72
N CYS A 25 -1.92 -9.18 -2.01
CA CYS A 25 -1.31 -7.85 -1.98
C CYS A 25 0.15 -7.94 -1.48
N ALA A 26 0.38 -8.76 -0.45
CA ALA A 26 1.70 -8.99 0.14
C ALA A 26 2.70 -9.68 -0.81
N SER A 27 2.25 -10.32 -1.89
CA SER A 27 3.15 -10.91 -2.89
C SER A 27 3.97 -9.86 -3.64
N CYS A 28 3.43 -8.64 -3.78
CA CYS A 28 4.10 -7.51 -4.43
C CYS A 28 4.52 -6.41 -3.44
N HIS A 29 3.95 -6.43 -2.24
CA HIS A 29 4.17 -5.42 -1.20
C HIS A 29 4.54 -6.12 0.13
N ASP A 30 5.72 -6.74 0.14
CA ASP A 30 6.16 -7.62 1.22
C ASP A 30 6.70 -6.79 2.41
N PRO A 31 6.18 -6.99 3.64
CA PRO A 31 6.67 -6.29 4.84
C PRO A 31 8.18 -6.42 5.05
N GLU A 32 8.76 -7.58 4.75
CA GLU A 32 10.20 -7.85 4.92
C GLU A 32 11.07 -7.14 3.87
N LYS A 33 10.44 -6.60 2.82
CA LYS A 33 11.07 -5.89 1.70
C LYS A 33 10.67 -4.42 1.65
N GLY A 34 10.35 -3.84 2.81
CA GLY A 34 9.94 -2.43 2.90
C GLY A 34 8.57 -2.18 2.28
N TRP A 35 7.68 -3.17 2.33
CA TRP A 35 6.33 -3.13 1.77
C TRP A 35 6.29 -2.88 0.25
N SER A 36 7.30 -3.39 -0.44
CA SER A 36 7.50 -3.34 -1.88
C SER A 36 7.96 -4.74 -2.35
N ASN A 37 8.42 -4.85 -3.59
CA ASN A 37 9.09 -6.02 -4.11
C ASN A 37 10.58 -5.70 -4.32
N ASP A 38 11.47 -6.63 -3.97
CA ASP A 38 12.93 -6.54 -4.20
C ASP A 38 13.31 -6.81 -5.67
N GLU A 39 12.38 -6.60 -6.60
CA GLU A 39 12.56 -6.86 -8.03
C GLU A 39 12.28 -5.58 -8.84
N ALA A 40 12.88 -5.48 -10.02
CA ALA A 40 12.67 -4.35 -10.93
C ALA A 40 11.20 -4.18 -11.34
N VAL A 41 10.46 -5.28 -11.46
CA VAL A 41 9.02 -5.29 -11.78
C VAL A 41 8.32 -6.39 -10.99
N ALA A 42 7.05 -6.18 -10.65
CA ALA A 42 6.26 -7.15 -9.90
C ALA A 42 5.99 -8.43 -10.71
N THR A 43 5.86 -9.55 -10.00
CA THR A 43 5.43 -10.84 -10.57
C THR A 43 4.01 -11.13 -10.10
N GLY A 44 3.07 -11.23 -11.04
CA GLY A 44 1.69 -11.58 -10.75
C GLY A 44 1.33 -13.01 -11.15
N ILE A 45 0.05 -13.20 -11.40
CA ILE A 45 -0.57 -14.51 -11.62
C ILE A 45 0.09 -15.30 -12.75
N GLY A 46 0.32 -16.60 -12.54
CA GLY A 46 0.99 -17.47 -13.51
C GLY A 46 2.46 -17.11 -13.80
N GLY A 47 3.10 -16.32 -12.93
CA GLY A 47 4.48 -15.88 -13.11
C GLY A 47 4.65 -14.73 -14.12
N GLN A 48 3.55 -14.07 -14.51
CA GLN A 48 3.59 -12.94 -15.44
C GLN A 48 4.33 -11.75 -14.81
N LYS A 49 5.17 -11.08 -15.60
CA LYS A 49 5.89 -9.87 -15.15
C LYS A 49 5.10 -8.61 -15.53
N GLY A 50 4.95 -7.71 -14.57
CA GLY A 50 4.38 -6.38 -14.78
C GLY A 50 5.32 -5.45 -15.55
N GLY A 51 4.83 -4.24 -15.84
CA GLY A 51 5.61 -3.19 -16.53
C GLY A 51 6.26 -2.15 -15.61
N ARG A 52 6.05 -2.25 -14.28
CA ARG A 52 6.52 -1.27 -13.30
C ARG A 52 6.94 -1.95 -11.99
N SER A 53 7.82 -1.30 -11.24
CA SER A 53 8.15 -1.67 -9.86
C SER A 53 6.93 -1.42 -8.95
N ALA A 54 6.70 -2.31 -7.98
CA ALA A 54 5.65 -2.11 -6.99
C ALA A 54 6.10 -1.03 -6.00
N PRO A 55 5.41 0.12 -5.90
CA PRO A 55 5.78 1.14 -4.93
C PRO A 55 5.61 0.61 -3.50
N THR A 56 6.32 1.18 -2.53
CA THR A 56 6.06 0.86 -1.12
C THR A 56 4.65 1.32 -0.71
N ILE A 57 3.98 0.56 0.16
CA ILE A 57 2.74 1.04 0.82
C ILE A 57 3.00 1.80 2.13
N ILE A 58 4.26 1.91 2.58
CA ILE A 58 4.61 2.72 3.76
C ILE A 58 4.16 4.16 3.52
N ASN A 59 3.43 4.71 4.50
CA ASN A 59 2.91 6.08 4.48
C ASN A 59 1.94 6.38 3.31
N SER A 60 1.44 5.36 2.60
CA SER A 60 0.48 5.54 1.48
C SER A 60 -0.83 6.20 1.92
N GLY A 61 -1.19 6.05 3.20
CA GLY A 61 -2.31 6.75 3.82
C GLY A 61 -2.19 8.28 3.85
N TYR A 62 -0.97 8.82 3.67
CA TYR A 62 -0.72 10.27 3.56
C TYR A 62 -0.60 10.75 2.10
N SER A 63 -0.65 9.85 1.12
CA SER A 63 -0.55 10.21 -0.30
C SER A 63 -1.88 10.73 -0.84
N TYR A 64 -1.83 11.86 -1.56
CA TYR A 64 -3.00 12.47 -2.21
C TYR A 64 -3.55 11.64 -3.38
N PHE A 65 -2.66 10.93 -4.06
CA PHE A 65 -2.98 10.02 -5.17
C PHE A 65 -2.23 8.71 -4.97
N GLN A 66 -2.76 7.66 -5.57
CA GLN A 66 -2.26 6.30 -5.45
C GLN A 66 -1.85 5.76 -6.82
N PHE A 67 -0.91 4.80 -6.81
CA PHE A 67 -0.10 4.37 -7.95
C PHE A 67 0.87 5.42 -8.49
N TRP A 68 1.86 4.96 -9.26
CA TRP A 68 2.88 5.78 -9.94
C TRP A 68 2.32 6.85 -10.89
N ASP A 69 1.11 6.67 -11.41
CA ASP A 69 0.46 7.59 -12.35
C ASP A 69 -0.73 8.34 -11.73
N GLY A 70 -0.89 8.25 -10.40
CA GLY A 70 -1.92 8.95 -9.65
C GLY A 70 -3.37 8.61 -10.02
N ARG A 71 -3.59 7.55 -10.81
CA ARG A 71 -4.90 7.23 -11.39
C ARG A 71 -5.97 6.87 -10.35
N ALA A 72 -5.56 6.52 -9.13
CA ALA A 72 -6.48 6.29 -8.03
C ALA A 72 -6.42 7.47 -7.05
N GLN A 73 -7.56 8.12 -6.83
CA GLN A 73 -7.65 9.29 -5.94
C GLN A 73 -7.47 8.92 -4.46
N HIS A 74 -7.83 7.69 -4.06
CA HIS A 74 -7.72 7.21 -2.68
C HIS A 74 -7.32 5.74 -2.62
N VAL A 75 -6.83 5.31 -1.46
CA VAL A 75 -6.35 3.94 -1.17
C VAL A 75 -7.43 2.88 -1.50
N GLU A 76 -8.71 3.18 -1.25
CA GLU A 76 -9.82 2.30 -1.58
C GLU A 76 -9.94 2.02 -3.09
N GLY A 77 -9.72 3.04 -3.93
CA GLY A 77 -9.71 2.88 -5.39
C GLY A 77 -8.45 2.18 -5.90
N GLN A 78 -7.34 2.28 -5.15
CA GLN A 78 -6.10 1.58 -5.43
C GLN A 78 -6.25 0.07 -5.17
N ALA A 79 -6.82 -0.33 -4.03
CA ALA A 79 -6.90 -1.73 -3.62
C ALA A 79 -7.67 -2.64 -4.60
N LEU A 80 -8.67 -2.09 -5.33
CA LEU A 80 -9.49 -2.86 -6.27
C LEU A 80 -8.88 -3.00 -7.68
N GLY A 81 -7.88 -2.18 -8.01
CA GLY A 81 -7.22 -2.20 -9.32
C GLY A 81 -6.40 -3.48 -9.57
N PRO A 82 -5.45 -3.83 -8.67
CA PRO A 82 -4.61 -5.03 -8.79
C PRO A 82 -5.42 -6.32 -8.92
N ILE A 83 -6.50 -6.41 -8.15
CA ILE A 83 -7.42 -7.57 -8.13
C ILE A 83 -7.91 -7.88 -9.56
N GLN A 84 -8.33 -6.86 -10.30
CA GLN A 84 -8.88 -6.99 -11.65
C GLN A 84 -7.82 -7.04 -12.76
N ASN A 85 -6.59 -6.63 -12.48
CA ASN A 85 -5.55 -6.57 -13.50
C ASN A 85 -5.17 -8.00 -13.96
N PRO A 86 -5.24 -8.32 -15.26
CA PRO A 86 -4.98 -9.66 -15.78
C PRO A 86 -3.53 -10.15 -15.60
N ILE A 87 -2.59 -9.23 -15.38
CA ILE A 87 -1.18 -9.54 -15.12
C ILE A 87 -0.95 -9.75 -13.62
N GLU A 88 -1.69 -9.04 -12.76
CA GLU A 88 -1.47 -9.06 -11.30
C GLU A 88 -2.26 -10.18 -10.64
N MET A 89 -3.59 -10.07 -10.53
CA MET A 89 -4.44 -11.03 -9.79
C MET A 89 -5.60 -11.62 -10.61
N ASN A 90 -5.95 -10.99 -11.74
CA ASN A 90 -6.85 -11.48 -12.79
C ASN A 90 -8.23 -11.97 -12.32
N LEU A 91 -8.83 -11.33 -11.31
CA LEU A 91 -10.14 -11.69 -10.77
C LEU A 91 -11.11 -10.51 -10.88
N THR A 92 -12.30 -10.72 -11.47
CA THR A 92 -13.30 -9.66 -11.49
C THR A 92 -13.84 -9.41 -10.08
N LEU A 93 -14.35 -8.19 -9.82
CA LEU A 93 -14.90 -7.88 -8.49
C LEU A 93 -16.16 -8.68 -8.18
N GLU A 94 -16.97 -9.01 -9.20
CA GLU A 94 -18.14 -9.87 -9.06
C GLU A 94 -17.72 -11.28 -8.60
N GLU A 95 -16.78 -11.91 -9.31
CA GLU A 95 -16.24 -13.22 -8.93
C GLU A 95 -15.60 -13.19 -7.54
N LEU A 96 -14.88 -12.13 -7.18
CA LEU A 96 -14.30 -11.99 -5.84
C LEU A 96 -15.38 -11.92 -4.75
N VAL A 97 -16.40 -11.08 -4.95
CA VAL A 97 -17.50 -10.91 -3.99
C VAL A 97 -18.24 -12.22 -3.79
N ASP A 98 -18.56 -12.93 -4.88
CA ASP A 98 -19.21 -14.23 -4.81
C ASP A 98 -18.34 -15.26 -4.07
N LYS A 99 -17.05 -15.31 -4.40
CA LYS A 99 -16.08 -16.21 -3.77
C LYS A 99 -15.95 -15.97 -2.27
N LEU A 100 -15.87 -14.72 -1.83
CA LEU A 100 -15.77 -14.39 -0.40
C LEU A 100 -17.09 -14.61 0.34
N ASN A 101 -18.24 -14.39 -0.30
CA ASN A 101 -19.55 -14.72 0.27
C ASN A 101 -19.76 -16.24 0.42
N GLN A 102 -19.06 -17.08 -0.32
CA GLN A 102 -19.10 -18.53 -0.10
C GLN A 102 -18.31 -18.99 1.13
N ILE A 103 -17.54 -18.10 1.77
CA ILE A 103 -16.72 -18.41 2.94
C ILE A 103 -17.45 -17.91 4.20
N PRO A 104 -18.00 -18.81 5.06
CA PRO A 104 -18.77 -18.41 6.23
C PRO A 104 -18.03 -17.44 7.17
N GLY A 105 -16.72 -17.66 7.34
CA GLY A 105 -15.88 -16.79 8.17
C GLY A 105 -15.80 -15.36 7.65
N TYR A 106 -15.68 -15.14 6.33
CA TYR A 106 -15.69 -13.80 5.77
C TYR A 106 -17.06 -13.15 5.92
N ARG A 107 -18.15 -13.87 5.68
CA ARG A 107 -19.50 -13.32 5.91
C ARG A 107 -19.72 -12.86 7.33
N GLU A 108 -19.33 -13.67 8.32
CA GLU A 108 -19.43 -13.28 9.73
C GLU A 108 -18.60 -12.02 10.04
N GLN A 109 -17.36 -11.97 9.56
CA GLN A 109 -16.48 -10.81 9.75
C GLN A 109 -17.05 -9.54 9.10
N PHE A 110 -17.58 -9.64 7.87
CA PHE A 110 -18.19 -8.50 7.17
C PHE A 110 -19.48 -8.04 7.85
N GLN A 111 -20.32 -8.96 8.31
CA GLN A 111 -21.52 -8.61 9.08
C GLN A 111 -21.14 -7.89 10.38
N LYS A 112 -20.08 -8.34 11.07
CA LYS A 112 -19.58 -7.68 12.28
C LYS A 112 -19.02 -6.29 12.03
N VAL A 113 -18.24 -6.11 10.95
CA VAL A 113 -17.51 -4.85 10.69
C VAL A 113 -18.35 -3.82 9.95
N PHE A 114 -19.18 -4.27 9.00
CA PHE A 114 -19.90 -3.41 8.06
C PHE A 114 -21.42 -3.56 8.14
N GLN A 115 -21.95 -4.52 8.90
CA GLN A 115 -23.39 -4.81 8.97
C GLN A 115 -23.98 -5.12 7.59
N SER A 116 -23.18 -5.79 6.76
CA SER A 116 -23.52 -6.17 5.40
C SER A 116 -22.89 -7.52 5.05
N ASP A 117 -23.38 -8.14 3.98
CA ASP A 117 -22.63 -9.20 3.31
C ASP A 117 -21.33 -8.63 2.69
N VAL A 118 -20.51 -9.52 2.12
CA VAL A 118 -19.26 -9.09 1.47
C VAL A 118 -19.61 -8.25 0.23
N THR A 119 -19.00 -7.07 0.12
CA THR A 119 -19.15 -6.16 -1.03
C THR A 119 -17.77 -5.64 -1.46
N ALA A 120 -17.63 -5.25 -2.72
CA ALA A 120 -16.38 -4.67 -3.23
C ALA A 120 -15.96 -3.41 -2.45
N ASP A 121 -16.91 -2.56 -2.08
CA ASP A 121 -16.68 -1.38 -1.24
C ASP A 121 -16.22 -1.75 0.18
N GLY A 122 -16.83 -2.77 0.80
CA GLY A 122 -16.39 -3.27 2.11
C GLY A 122 -14.96 -3.84 2.06
N ILE A 123 -14.61 -4.58 1.01
CA ILE A 123 -13.25 -5.09 0.78
C ILE A 123 -12.26 -3.93 0.67
N ALA A 124 -12.54 -2.96 -0.19
CA ALA A 124 -11.69 -1.78 -0.37
C ALA A 124 -11.49 -1.00 0.94
N LYS A 125 -12.56 -0.77 1.69
CA LYS A 125 -12.52 -0.07 2.99
C LYS A 125 -11.75 -0.86 4.05
N ALA A 126 -11.81 -2.19 4.03
CA ALA A 126 -11.06 -3.03 4.96
C ALA A 126 -9.56 -2.96 4.64
N ILE A 127 -9.18 -3.26 3.39
CA ILE A 127 -7.78 -3.21 2.95
C ILE A 127 -7.18 -1.82 3.18
N GLY A 128 -7.88 -0.77 2.73
CA GLY A 128 -7.41 0.60 2.92
C GLY A 128 -7.36 1.04 4.39
N ALA A 129 -8.14 0.43 5.29
CA ALA A 129 -8.00 0.68 6.72
C ALA A 129 -6.69 0.07 7.27
N PHE A 130 -6.32 -1.12 6.80
CA PHE A 130 -5.05 -1.75 7.15
C PHE A 130 -3.84 -0.99 6.59
N GLU A 131 -3.87 -0.62 5.31
CA GLU A 131 -2.75 0.10 4.68
C GLU A 131 -2.45 1.44 5.36
N ARG A 132 -3.48 2.14 5.86
CA ARG A 132 -3.31 3.38 6.66
C ARG A 132 -2.60 3.17 8.00
N THR A 133 -2.47 1.93 8.47
CA THR A 133 -1.69 1.61 9.67
C THR A 133 -0.21 1.35 9.37
N ILE A 134 0.15 1.20 8.09
CA ILE A 134 1.53 0.95 7.67
C ILE A 134 2.24 2.30 7.55
N LEU A 135 2.69 2.79 8.70
CA LEU A 135 3.35 4.07 8.84
C LEU A 135 4.81 3.87 9.23
N SER A 136 5.68 4.69 8.65
CA SER A 136 7.06 4.87 9.09
C SER A 136 7.22 6.30 9.59
N GLY A 137 7.77 6.41 10.80
CA GLY A 137 8.19 7.66 11.40
C GLY A 137 9.28 7.40 12.43
N ASN A 138 9.74 8.45 13.09
CA ASN A 138 10.85 8.40 14.04
C ASN A 138 12.18 7.99 13.39
N ALA A 139 12.34 8.23 12.09
CA ALA A 139 13.62 8.08 11.41
C ALA A 139 14.65 9.07 12.01
N PRO A 140 15.97 8.84 11.82
CA PRO A 140 17.00 9.78 12.27
C PRO A 140 16.76 11.23 11.81
N TYR A 141 16.23 11.40 10.59
CA TYR A 141 15.83 12.72 10.09
C TYR A 141 14.66 13.32 10.87
N ASP A 142 13.65 12.52 11.22
CA ASP A 142 12.48 12.98 11.99
C ASP A 142 12.89 13.43 13.40
N GLN A 143 13.74 12.65 14.06
CA GLN A 143 14.29 12.98 15.38
C GLN A 143 15.11 14.27 15.32
N TYR A 144 15.92 14.43 14.28
CA TYR A 144 16.69 15.65 14.04
C TYR A 144 15.80 16.88 13.82
N LYS A 145 14.69 16.72 13.09
CA LYS A 145 13.67 17.77 12.93
C LYS A 145 12.90 18.05 14.23
N ALA A 146 12.71 17.04 15.08
CA ALA A 146 12.08 17.17 16.39
C ALA A 146 12.99 17.82 17.45
N GLY A 147 14.28 18.01 17.17
CA GLY A 147 15.22 18.77 17.99
C GLY A 147 16.48 18.02 18.39
N ASP A 148 16.54 16.71 18.17
CA ASP A 148 17.72 15.89 18.47
C ASP A 148 18.82 16.09 17.42
N LYS A 149 19.71 17.05 17.65
CA LYS A 149 20.77 17.42 16.69
C LYS A 149 21.80 16.32 16.46
N ASP A 150 21.89 15.34 17.35
CA ASP A 150 22.83 14.24 17.26
C ASP A 150 22.26 13.02 16.52
N ALA A 151 20.96 13.01 16.23
CA ALA A 151 20.30 11.94 15.48
C ALA A 151 20.82 11.79 14.04
N LEU A 152 21.35 12.85 13.42
CA LEU A 152 21.99 12.80 12.11
C LEU A 152 23.49 12.93 12.21
N SER A 153 24.21 11.98 11.59
CA SER A 153 25.66 12.10 11.40
C SER A 153 26.03 13.37 10.62
N GLU A 154 27.24 13.89 10.84
CA GLU A 154 27.73 15.07 10.11
C GLU A 154 27.67 14.89 8.58
N ALA A 155 27.92 13.68 8.08
CA ALA A 155 27.81 13.36 6.66
C ALA A 155 26.36 13.49 6.16
N ALA A 156 25.39 12.99 6.93
CA ALA A 156 23.98 13.13 6.60
C ALA A 156 23.51 14.60 6.66
N GLN A 157 24.03 15.38 7.60
CA GLN A 157 23.73 16.82 7.69
C GLN A 157 24.23 17.59 6.45
N ARG A 158 25.44 17.28 5.97
CA ARG A 158 25.94 17.84 4.69
C ARG A 158 25.07 17.43 3.50
N GLY A 159 24.64 16.17 3.45
CA GLY A 159 23.73 15.68 2.41
C GLY A 159 22.38 16.39 2.43
N MET A 160 21.83 16.63 3.63
CA MET A 160 20.59 17.39 3.84
C MET A 160 20.73 18.83 3.33
N GLU A 161 21.84 19.51 3.63
CA GLU A 161 22.09 20.87 3.15
C GLU A 161 22.14 20.94 1.63
N LEU A 162 22.77 19.96 0.97
CA LEU A 162 22.77 19.86 -0.49
C LEU A 162 21.36 19.66 -1.03
N PHE A 163 20.59 18.72 -0.46
CA PHE A 163 19.25 18.34 -0.90
C PHE A 163 18.27 19.52 -0.90
N PHE A 164 18.24 20.30 0.19
CA PHE A 164 17.31 21.42 0.36
C PHE A 164 17.77 22.73 -0.29
N ASN A 165 19.05 22.85 -0.66
CA ASN A 165 19.60 24.07 -1.24
C ASN A 165 20.16 23.80 -2.64
N LYS A 166 21.47 23.58 -2.74
CA LYS A 166 22.23 23.63 -4.00
C LYS A 166 21.77 22.62 -5.05
N ALA A 167 21.28 21.46 -4.63
CA ALA A 167 20.80 20.42 -5.55
C ALA A 167 19.31 20.59 -5.92
N HIS A 168 18.58 21.48 -5.24
CA HIS A 168 17.16 21.78 -5.48
C HIS A 168 16.23 20.55 -5.49
N CYS A 169 16.60 19.46 -4.81
CA CYS A 169 15.81 18.22 -4.79
C CYS A 169 14.43 18.46 -4.17
N SER A 170 14.36 19.33 -3.16
CA SER A 170 13.12 19.69 -2.47
C SER A 170 12.13 20.50 -3.31
N ALA A 171 12.43 20.80 -4.58
CA ALA A 171 11.46 21.40 -5.49
C ALA A 171 10.31 20.41 -5.82
N CYS A 172 10.62 19.10 -5.88
CA CYS A 172 9.64 18.03 -6.11
C CYS A 172 9.59 17.03 -4.95
N HIS A 173 10.66 16.88 -4.17
CA HIS A 173 10.73 15.97 -3.03
C HIS A 173 10.55 16.72 -1.70
N ALA A 174 9.32 17.16 -1.43
CA ALA A 174 8.99 18.04 -0.31
C ALA A 174 8.02 17.41 0.71
N GLY A 175 7.78 18.12 1.80
CA GLY A 175 6.78 17.72 2.80
C GLY A 175 7.17 16.49 3.63
N PRO A 176 6.21 15.91 4.37
CA PRO A 176 6.49 14.85 5.35
C PRO A 176 6.95 13.52 4.73
N ASN A 177 6.56 13.25 3.48
CA ASN A 177 6.95 12.04 2.74
C ASN A 177 8.03 12.30 1.67
N PHE A 178 8.62 13.50 1.62
CA PHE A 178 9.58 13.88 0.57
C PHE A 178 9.06 13.63 -0.86
N SER A 179 7.80 13.97 -1.07
CA SER A 179 7.09 13.90 -2.34
C SER A 179 6.08 15.04 -2.38
N ASP A 180 6.03 15.74 -3.51
CA ASP A 180 4.99 16.72 -3.83
C ASP A 180 3.67 16.07 -4.25
N GLY A 181 3.63 14.73 -4.37
CA GLY A 181 2.47 13.98 -4.85
C GLY A 181 2.18 14.19 -6.34
N GLY A 182 3.09 14.84 -7.07
CA GLY A 182 3.04 14.99 -8.52
C GLY A 182 3.48 13.72 -9.24
N PHE A 183 3.02 13.57 -10.47
CA PHE A 183 3.32 12.46 -11.39
C PHE A 183 3.56 12.98 -12.80
#